data_AF-A0A6L4Y8P9-F1
#
_entry.id   AF-A0A6L4Y8P9-F1
#
_cell.length_a   1.000
_cell.length_b   1.000
_cell.length_c   1.000
_cell.angle_alpha   90.00
_cell.angle_beta   90.00
_cell.angle_gamma   90.00
#
_symmetry.space_group_name_H-M   'P 1'
#
loop_
_entity.id
_entity.type
_entity.pdbx_description
1 polymer ?
#
loop_
_entity_poly.entity_id
_entity_poly.type
_entity_poly.pdbx_seq_one_letter_code
_entity_poly.pdbx_strand_id
1 'polypeptide(L)'
;MMGLLVKRTYFNIPELSQTPVLADMDKTDPILGEEWMGIYMGKDKIGYSVTNIQKGNDIYLVSEKTVMRLNVMGSPQEITILTNAILDRDFSIKSFRFDLQSGVVKFQSQAKISKGEMELNITSGGRKTKETIPLKTIPYLPSSLRFMLLQQGLSVGKEFRVAIFDPSTMSNEDIAVRIEGKEKLKIGNERFSAYRLKETFKGVVVRSWISEEGKTLKEESPMGMVMIRETGEEALTKNWGKGSRIDIISSTAVPSNIHIEKPQSVKYLKIKLKAIPLSDFNLTKGRQVLIGDIMEITREEINMGNSYILPLKEKGFEGYIKPSPLVQSNDAKIIEEAKRIIGDERDALKTAKKIMEWVYQSIDKRPTISIPSALEVLESKVGDCNEHTTLFTALTRAVGIPTRIITGIVLSDNNFYYHAWAEVYVGKWVSVDPTMNQLPSDATHIGFVEGGLDKQVEMMKVIGHLKAEILEYK
;
A
#
# COMPACT_ATOMS: atom_id res chain seq x y z
N MET A 1 -14.64 -42.76 -27.71
CA MET A 1 -14.20 -42.74 -26.29
C MET A 1 -13.48 -41.42 -26.07
N MET A 2 -14.19 -40.42 -25.54
CA MET A 2 -13.73 -39.02 -25.50
C MET A 2 -12.96 -38.84 -24.18
N GLY A 3 -11.64 -38.79 -24.26
CA GLY A 3 -10.76 -38.64 -23.10
C GLY A 3 -10.91 -37.26 -22.48
N LEU A 4 -11.38 -37.19 -21.23
CA LEU A 4 -11.31 -35.99 -20.41
C LEU A 4 -9.84 -35.65 -20.16
N LEU A 5 -9.36 -34.57 -20.79
CA LEU A 5 -8.11 -33.91 -20.42
C LEU A 5 -8.31 -33.21 -19.07
N VAL A 6 -8.04 -33.93 -17.98
CA VAL A 6 -7.86 -33.34 -16.66
C VAL A 6 -6.55 -32.55 -16.70
N LYS A 7 -6.64 -31.25 -16.98
CA LYS A 7 -5.50 -30.33 -16.88
C LYS A 7 -5.16 -30.15 -15.40
N ARG A 8 -4.31 -31.03 -14.85
CA ARG A 8 -3.63 -30.76 -13.58
C ARG A 8 -2.70 -29.57 -13.80
N THR A 9 -3.09 -28.39 -13.34
CA THR A 9 -2.16 -27.27 -13.18
C THR A 9 -1.20 -27.62 -12.05
N TYR A 10 -0.07 -28.22 -12.39
CA TYR A 10 1.09 -28.22 -11.51
C TYR A 10 1.56 -26.77 -11.39
N PHE A 11 1.25 -26.14 -10.26
CA PHE A 11 1.85 -24.86 -9.91
C PHE A 11 3.35 -25.12 -9.69
N ASN A 12 4.19 -24.61 -10.59
CA ASN A 12 5.63 -24.53 -10.32
C ASN A 12 5.80 -23.59 -9.12
N ILE A 13 6.01 -24.16 -7.94
CA ILE A 13 6.54 -23.46 -6.79
C ILE A 13 7.96 -23.06 -7.19
N PRO A 14 8.29 -21.76 -7.33
CA PRO A 14 9.68 -21.37 -7.55
C PRO A 14 10.49 -21.88 -6.37
N GLU A 15 11.59 -22.60 -6.62
CA GLU A 15 12.47 -23.14 -5.58
C GLU A 15 12.77 -22.05 -4.54
N LEU A 16 12.17 -22.20 -3.34
CA LEU A 16 12.74 -21.60 -2.15
C LEU A 16 14.10 -22.27 -1.97
N SER A 17 15.14 -21.51 -1.65
CA SER A 17 16.54 -21.99 -1.54
C SER A 17 16.76 -23.18 -0.59
N GLN A 18 15.71 -23.62 0.11
CA GLN A 18 15.59 -24.93 0.73
C GLN A 18 14.11 -25.35 0.63
N THR A 19 13.74 -26.20 -0.33
CA THR A 19 12.44 -26.89 -0.32
C THR A 19 12.58 -28.06 0.67
N PRO A 20 12.00 -28.01 1.87
CA PRO A 20 12.11 -29.11 2.81
C PRO A 20 11.37 -30.34 2.28
N VAL A 21 11.85 -31.53 2.66
CA VAL A 21 11.21 -32.80 2.32
C VAL A 21 9.76 -32.78 2.83
N LEU A 22 8.81 -32.86 1.89
CA LEU A 22 7.39 -32.98 2.20
C LEU A 22 7.18 -34.29 2.97
N ALA A 23 6.54 -34.20 4.14
CA ALA A 23 6.04 -35.38 4.84
C ALA A 23 4.88 -35.99 4.02
N ASP A 24 4.62 -37.29 4.20
CA ASP A 24 3.42 -37.92 3.65
C ASP A 24 2.18 -37.11 4.06
N MET A 25 1.39 -36.70 3.06
CA MET A 25 0.21 -35.87 3.27
C MET A 25 -0.77 -36.59 4.19
N ASP A 26 -0.95 -36.09 5.41
CA ASP A 26 -2.11 -36.45 6.21
C ASP A 26 -3.35 -35.76 5.60
N LYS A 27 -4.01 -36.44 4.66
CA LYS A 27 -5.15 -35.94 3.88
C LYS A 27 -6.41 -35.68 4.73
N THR A 28 -6.34 -35.80 6.04
CA THR A 28 -7.49 -35.71 6.96
C THR A 28 -7.64 -34.35 7.63
N ASP A 29 -6.60 -33.50 7.64
CA ASP A 29 -6.69 -32.16 8.21
C ASP A 29 -7.50 -31.24 7.27
N PRO A 30 -8.69 -30.75 7.69
CA PRO A 30 -9.61 -30.01 6.81
C PRO A 30 -9.08 -28.65 6.36
N ILE A 31 -7.99 -28.18 7.00
CA ILE A 31 -7.29 -26.94 6.68
C ILE A 31 -6.39 -27.10 5.45
N LEU A 32 -5.95 -28.33 5.13
CA LEU A 32 -5.01 -28.59 4.03
C LEU A 32 -5.65 -28.55 2.65
N GLY A 33 -4.83 -28.19 1.66
CA GLY A 33 -5.19 -28.15 0.24
C GLY A 33 -5.47 -26.75 -0.29
N GLU A 34 -6.15 -26.71 -1.44
CA GLU A 34 -6.42 -25.47 -2.17
C GLU A 34 -7.75 -24.85 -1.76
N GLU A 35 -7.73 -23.54 -1.51
CA GLU A 35 -8.91 -22.69 -1.37
C GLU A 35 -8.91 -21.64 -2.47
N TRP A 36 -10.02 -21.58 -3.21
CA TRP A 36 -10.22 -20.68 -4.33
C TRP A 36 -11.25 -19.61 -3.98
N MET A 37 -10.92 -18.36 -4.29
CA MET A 37 -11.76 -17.20 -4.05
C MET A 37 -11.90 -16.40 -5.34
N GLY A 38 -13.11 -16.04 -5.73
CA GLY A 38 -13.35 -15.00 -6.72
C GLY A 38 -13.22 -13.62 -6.06
N ILE A 39 -12.56 -12.67 -6.74
CA ILE A 39 -12.39 -11.29 -6.27
C ILE A 39 -13.34 -10.40 -7.06
N TYR A 40 -14.11 -9.60 -6.34
CA TYR A 40 -15.19 -8.77 -6.86
C TYR A 40 -15.05 -7.32 -6.43
N MET A 41 -15.44 -6.42 -7.33
CA MET A 41 -15.64 -5.00 -7.05
C MET A 41 -17.07 -4.64 -7.45
N GLY A 42 -17.92 -4.37 -6.46
CA GLY A 42 -19.36 -4.29 -6.68
C GLY A 42 -19.92 -5.61 -7.21
N LYS A 43 -20.40 -5.61 -8.46
CA LYS A 43 -20.92 -6.83 -9.14
C LYS A 43 -19.93 -7.42 -10.15
N ASP A 44 -18.85 -6.71 -10.44
CA ASP A 44 -17.89 -7.10 -11.47
C ASP A 44 -16.84 -8.03 -10.84
N LYS A 45 -16.62 -9.19 -11.46
CA LYS A 45 -15.50 -10.07 -11.09
C LYS A 45 -14.22 -9.49 -11.68
N ILE A 46 -13.29 -9.16 -10.81
CA ILE A 46 -12.03 -8.48 -11.18
C ILE A 46 -10.84 -9.41 -11.08
N GLY A 47 -10.95 -10.56 -10.41
CA GLY A 47 -9.82 -11.42 -10.14
C GLY A 47 -10.18 -12.74 -9.49
N TYR A 48 -9.13 -13.48 -9.10
CA TYR A 48 -9.22 -14.62 -8.21
C TYR A 48 -7.99 -14.67 -7.30
N SER A 49 -8.14 -15.34 -6.16
CA SER A 49 -7.04 -15.77 -5.31
C SER A 49 -7.11 -17.28 -5.14
N VAL A 50 -5.94 -17.92 -5.06
CA VAL A 50 -5.80 -19.31 -4.64
C VAL A 50 -4.77 -19.37 -3.52
N THR A 51 -5.15 -19.99 -2.41
CA THR A 51 -4.26 -20.32 -1.30
C THR A 51 -4.11 -21.83 -1.23
N ASN A 52 -2.88 -22.32 -1.15
CA ASN A 52 -2.57 -23.73 -0.90
C ASN A 52 -1.74 -23.83 0.37
N ILE A 53 -2.16 -24.70 1.29
CA ILE A 53 -1.40 -25.01 2.50
C ILE A 53 -1.08 -26.50 2.57
N GLN A 54 0.17 -26.78 2.89
CA GLN A 54 0.71 -28.12 3.06
C GLN A 54 1.40 -28.22 4.41
N LYS A 55 1.28 -29.38 5.04
CA LYS A 55 1.96 -29.69 6.31
C LYS A 55 3.24 -30.46 6.03
N GLY A 56 4.37 -29.94 6.51
CA GLY A 56 5.60 -30.70 6.66
C GLY A 56 5.67 -31.33 8.05
N ASN A 57 6.80 -31.94 8.41
CA ASN A 57 6.97 -32.54 9.75
C ASN A 57 6.66 -31.53 10.87
N ASP A 58 7.32 -30.37 10.84
CA ASP A 58 7.28 -29.35 11.91
C ASP A 58 7.08 -27.92 11.40
N ILE A 59 6.52 -27.82 10.19
CA ILE A 59 6.32 -26.55 9.50
C ILE A 59 5.07 -26.62 8.64
N TYR A 60 4.55 -25.45 8.28
CA TYR A 60 3.57 -25.33 7.21
C TYR A 60 4.19 -24.60 6.03
N LEU A 61 3.86 -25.06 4.82
CA LEU A 61 4.17 -24.38 3.58
C LEU A 61 2.88 -23.75 3.06
N VAL A 62 2.88 -22.43 2.91
CA VAL A 62 1.74 -21.67 2.37
C VAL A 62 2.16 -21.03 1.06
N SER A 63 1.38 -21.25 0.02
CA SER A 63 1.51 -20.58 -1.28
C SER A 63 0.21 -19.87 -1.60
N GLU A 64 0.30 -18.61 -1.95
CA GLU A 64 -0.84 -17.78 -2.33
C GLU A 64 -0.54 -17.11 -3.68
N LYS A 65 -1.53 -17.15 -4.57
CA LYS A 65 -1.50 -16.43 -5.84
C LYS A 65 -2.78 -15.65 -6.01
N THR A 66 -2.63 -14.35 -6.20
CA THR A 66 -3.72 -13.44 -6.53
C THR A 66 -3.49 -12.85 -7.90
N VAL A 67 -4.52 -12.92 -8.75
CA VAL A 67 -4.54 -12.24 -10.06
C VAL A 67 -5.78 -11.37 -10.12
N MET A 68 -5.61 -10.09 -10.38
CA MET A 68 -6.72 -9.16 -10.49
C MET A 68 -6.48 -8.10 -11.56
N ARG A 69 -7.58 -7.53 -12.07
CA ARG A 69 -7.60 -6.43 -13.03
C ARG A 69 -8.41 -5.27 -12.50
N LEU A 70 -7.73 -4.18 -12.21
CA LEU A 70 -8.31 -2.96 -11.66
C LEU A 70 -8.26 -1.85 -12.71
N ASN A 71 -9.24 -0.95 -12.71
CA ASN A 71 -9.22 0.23 -13.57
C ASN A 71 -8.73 1.43 -12.75
N VAL A 72 -7.71 2.13 -13.23
CA VAL A 72 -7.09 3.29 -12.56
C VAL A 72 -6.88 4.40 -13.58
N MET A 73 -7.49 5.55 -13.34
CA MET A 73 -7.50 6.70 -14.24
C MET A 73 -7.81 6.31 -15.70
N GLY A 74 -8.82 5.46 -15.89
CA GLY A 74 -9.28 4.97 -17.19
C GLY A 74 -8.41 3.88 -17.84
N SER A 75 -7.32 3.45 -17.18
CA SER A 75 -6.42 2.41 -17.69
C SER A 75 -6.53 1.10 -16.89
N PRO A 76 -6.77 -0.05 -17.54
CA PRO A 76 -6.79 -1.34 -16.87
C PRO A 76 -5.36 -1.78 -16.47
N GLN A 77 -5.18 -2.10 -15.20
CA GLN A 77 -3.97 -2.61 -14.60
C GLN A 77 -4.16 -4.08 -14.22
N GLU A 78 -3.35 -4.97 -14.78
CA GLU A 78 -3.29 -6.37 -14.36
C GLU A 78 -2.21 -6.54 -13.29
N ILE A 79 -2.62 -7.03 -12.13
CA ILE A 79 -1.78 -7.23 -10.96
C ILE A 79 -1.71 -8.72 -10.69
N THR A 80 -0.47 -9.21 -10.54
CA THR A 80 -0.22 -10.56 -10.04
C THR A 80 0.60 -10.45 -8.75
N ILE A 81 0.09 -11.07 -7.69
CA ILE A 81 0.76 -11.18 -6.40
C ILE A 81 1.01 -12.66 -6.13
N LEU A 82 2.23 -12.99 -5.73
CA LEU A 82 2.64 -14.33 -5.31
C LEU A 82 3.27 -14.24 -3.92
N THR A 83 2.78 -15.04 -2.99
CA THR A 83 3.37 -15.17 -1.65
C THR A 83 3.68 -16.63 -1.40
N ASN A 84 4.92 -16.96 -1.04
CA ASN A 84 5.31 -18.28 -0.58
C ASN A 84 5.92 -18.15 0.81
N ALA A 85 5.46 -18.93 1.77
CA ALA A 85 5.89 -18.84 3.15
C ALA A 85 6.17 -20.22 3.76
N ILE A 86 7.20 -20.25 4.61
CA ILE A 86 7.47 -21.35 5.54
C ILE A 86 7.10 -20.82 6.92
N LEU A 87 6.19 -21.52 7.58
CA LEU A 87 5.65 -21.15 8.88
C LEU A 87 6.03 -22.18 9.94
N ASP A 88 6.11 -21.77 11.20
CA ASP A 88 6.28 -22.67 12.33
C ASP A 88 4.97 -23.41 12.69
N ARG A 89 5.03 -24.32 13.67
CA ARG A 89 3.87 -25.10 14.15
C ARG A 89 2.73 -24.23 14.71
N ASP A 90 3.02 -23.00 15.11
CA ASP A 90 2.04 -22.01 15.56
C ASP A 90 1.55 -21.08 14.44
N PHE A 91 1.99 -21.30 13.19
CA PHE A 91 1.76 -20.49 11.98
C PHE A 91 2.52 -19.15 11.91
N SER A 92 3.43 -18.90 12.86
CA SER A 92 4.33 -17.73 12.83
C SER A 92 5.34 -17.86 11.68
N ILE A 93 5.86 -16.73 11.19
CA ILE A 93 6.75 -16.74 10.02
C ILE A 93 8.11 -17.35 10.39
N LYS A 94 8.64 -18.26 9.57
CA LYS A 94 10.08 -18.58 9.52
C LYS A 94 10.76 -17.87 8.37
N SER A 95 10.12 -17.90 7.21
CA SER A 95 10.57 -17.16 6.03
C SER A 95 9.42 -16.95 5.05
N PHE A 96 9.50 -15.90 4.24
CA PHE A 96 8.60 -15.74 3.11
C PHE A 96 9.31 -15.17 1.89
N ARG A 97 8.68 -15.33 0.73
CA ARG A 97 8.96 -14.62 -0.51
C ARG A 97 7.65 -14.03 -1.00
N PHE A 98 7.68 -12.75 -1.32
CA PHE A 98 6.58 -11.99 -1.90
C PHE A 98 7.04 -11.41 -3.23
N ASP A 99 6.23 -11.59 -4.27
CA ASP A 99 6.45 -11.02 -5.59
C ASP A 99 5.17 -10.28 -6.00
N LEU A 100 5.31 -9.02 -6.39
CA LEU A 100 4.24 -8.20 -6.96
C LEU A 100 4.67 -7.76 -8.37
N GLN A 101 3.79 -7.98 -9.34
CA GLN A 101 3.97 -7.52 -10.70
C GLN A 101 2.73 -6.75 -11.15
N SER A 102 2.96 -5.53 -11.67
CA SER A 102 1.93 -4.71 -12.30
C SER A 102 2.51 -4.02 -13.53
N GLY A 103 2.03 -4.41 -14.72
CA GLY A 103 2.60 -3.92 -15.98
C GLY A 103 4.10 -4.24 -16.10
N VAL A 104 4.92 -3.19 -16.27
CA VAL A 104 6.38 -3.30 -16.36
C VAL A 104 7.08 -3.32 -14.99
N VAL A 105 6.38 -2.92 -13.94
CA VAL A 105 6.95 -2.77 -12.60
C VAL A 105 6.95 -4.12 -11.89
N LYS A 106 8.10 -4.46 -11.31
CA LYS A 106 8.29 -5.67 -10.51
C LYS A 106 8.87 -5.30 -9.15
N PHE A 107 8.24 -5.83 -8.12
CA PHE A 107 8.71 -5.75 -6.76
C PHE A 107 8.83 -7.15 -6.18
N GLN A 108 9.93 -7.41 -5.48
CA GLN A 108 10.11 -8.66 -4.77
C GLN A 108 10.68 -8.39 -3.39
N SER A 109 10.16 -9.08 -2.38
CA SER A 109 10.76 -9.11 -1.05
C SER A 109 10.89 -10.54 -0.53
N GLN A 110 11.92 -10.80 0.25
CA GLN A 110 12.19 -12.09 0.88
C GLN A 110 12.62 -11.85 2.31
N ALA A 111 12.02 -12.56 3.26
CA ALA A 111 12.43 -12.47 4.65
C ALA A 111 12.86 -13.81 5.22
N LYS A 112 13.85 -13.78 6.11
CA LYS A 112 14.18 -14.88 7.02
C LYS A 112 14.17 -14.37 8.44
N ILE A 113 13.56 -15.12 9.35
CA ILE A 113 13.48 -14.77 10.77
C ILE A 113 14.44 -15.66 11.54
N SER A 114 15.32 -15.04 12.30
CA SER A 114 16.24 -15.75 13.19
C SER A 114 16.64 -14.85 14.35
N LYS A 115 16.82 -15.44 15.54
CA LYS A 115 17.34 -14.73 16.73
C LYS A 115 16.57 -13.45 17.12
N GLY A 116 15.26 -13.39 16.89
CA GLY A 116 14.44 -12.22 17.20
C GLY A 116 14.57 -11.07 16.20
N GLU A 117 15.14 -11.31 15.02
CA GLU A 117 15.26 -10.33 13.95
C GLU A 117 14.67 -10.90 12.65
N MET A 118 14.10 -10.02 11.83
CA MET A 118 13.72 -10.29 10.46
C MET A 118 14.76 -9.69 9.52
N GLU A 119 15.46 -10.55 8.79
CA GLU A 119 16.32 -10.14 7.70
C GLU A 119 15.50 -10.05 6.41
N LEU A 120 15.27 -8.83 5.92
CA LEU A 120 14.43 -8.53 4.77
C LEU A 120 15.28 -8.10 3.58
N ASN A 121 15.23 -8.87 2.50
CA ASN A 121 15.90 -8.60 1.24
C ASN A 121 14.87 -8.15 0.21
N ILE A 122 15.03 -6.95 -0.33
CA ILE A 122 14.10 -6.34 -1.29
C ILE A 122 14.81 -6.24 -2.63
N THR A 123 14.15 -6.66 -3.70
CA THR A 123 14.62 -6.51 -5.07
C THR A 123 13.65 -5.63 -5.85
N SER A 124 14.16 -4.51 -6.35
CA SER A 124 13.43 -3.54 -7.18
C SER A 124 14.46 -2.75 -8.00
N GLY A 125 14.16 -2.37 -9.24
CA GLY A 125 15.11 -1.69 -10.14
C GLY A 125 16.36 -2.51 -10.41
N GLY A 126 16.21 -3.83 -10.52
CA GLY A 126 17.35 -4.77 -10.65
C GLY A 126 18.33 -4.79 -9.46
N ARG A 127 18.01 -4.10 -8.37
CA ARG A 127 18.90 -3.88 -7.22
C ARG A 127 18.36 -4.53 -5.98
N LYS A 128 19.27 -5.06 -5.18
CA LYS A 128 18.97 -5.73 -3.92
C LYS A 128 19.35 -4.84 -2.75
N THR A 129 18.39 -4.53 -1.89
CA THR A 129 18.62 -3.89 -0.60
C THR A 129 18.34 -4.89 0.52
N LYS A 130 19.03 -4.71 1.64
CA LYS A 130 18.91 -5.57 2.80
C LYS A 130 18.62 -4.70 4.02
N GLU A 131 17.60 -5.09 4.77
CA GLU A 131 17.16 -4.44 5.99
C GLU A 131 17.10 -5.49 7.11
N THR A 132 17.36 -5.05 8.33
CA THR A 132 17.24 -5.90 9.52
C THR A 132 16.25 -5.24 10.47
N ILE A 133 15.12 -5.91 10.69
CA ILE A 133 14.04 -5.40 11.51
C ILE A 133 14.06 -6.17 12.84
N PRO A 134 14.33 -5.50 13.98
CA PRO A 134 14.22 -6.13 15.28
C PRO A 134 12.74 -6.45 15.58
N LEU A 135 12.48 -7.67 16.03
CA LEU A 135 11.13 -8.16 16.32
C LEU A 135 10.93 -8.26 17.83
N LYS A 136 9.85 -7.65 18.34
CA LYS A 136 9.39 -7.88 19.72
C LYS A 136 8.82 -9.29 19.88
N THR A 137 8.07 -9.73 18.87
CA THR A 137 7.46 -11.04 18.74
C THR A 137 7.53 -11.46 17.28
N ILE A 138 7.60 -12.76 17.01
CA ILE A 138 7.58 -13.26 15.62
C ILE A 138 6.19 -12.99 15.03
N PRO A 139 6.08 -12.23 13.93
CA PRO A 139 4.78 -11.90 13.35
C PRO A 139 4.22 -13.06 12.51
N TYR A 140 2.93 -12.94 12.20
CA TYR A 140 2.20 -13.77 11.24
C TYR A 140 2.08 -13.06 9.88
N LEU A 141 1.72 -13.81 8.83
CA LEU A 141 1.27 -13.21 7.57
C LEU A 141 -0.26 -13.06 7.59
N PRO A 142 -0.83 -12.12 6.81
CA PRO A 142 -2.28 -12.06 6.61
C PRO A 142 -2.87 -13.42 6.19
N SER A 143 -2.20 -14.12 5.26
CA SER A 143 -2.63 -15.43 4.77
C SER A 143 -2.50 -16.57 5.79
N SER A 144 -1.71 -16.40 6.86
CA SER A 144 -1.56 -17.41 7.93
C SER A 144 -2.39 -17.13 9.19
N LEU A 145 -2.86 -15.90 9.36
CA LEU A 145 -3.59 -15.43 10.54
C LEU A 145 -4.78 -16.34 10.88
N ARG A 146 -5.60 -16.70 9.89
CA ARG A 146 -6.80 -17.52 10.12
C ARG A 146 -6.48 -18.89 10.74
N PHE A 147 -5.35 -19.49 10.38
CA PHE A 147 -4.95 -20.80 10.90
C PHE A 147 -4.55 -20.73 12.37
N MET A 148 -3.81 -19.68 12.74
CA MET A 148 -3.50 -19.40 14.14
C MET A 148 -4.78 -19.16 14.96
N LEU A 149 -5.74 -18.38 14.44
CA LEU A 149 -7.01 -18.12 15.13
C LEU A 149 -7.82 -19.41 15.35
N LEU A 150 -7.84 -20.31 14.36
CA LEU A 150 -8.49 -21.61 14.45
C LEU A 150 -7.82 -22.51 15.49
N GLN A 151 -6.49 -22.55 15.52
CA GLN A 151 -5.73 -23.31 16.52
C GLN A 151 -6.02 -22.83 17.94
N GLN A 152 -6.21 -21.53 18.12
CA GLN A 152 -6.61 -20.96 19.41
C GLN A 152 -8.11 -21.14 19.72
N GLY A 153 -8.92 -21.54 18.74
CA GLY A 153 -10.36 -21.71 18.86
C GLY A 153 -11.15 -20.41 18.68
N LEU A 154 -12.20 -20.48 17.83
CA LEU A 154 -13.11 -19.39 17.53
C LEU A 154 -14.32 -19.44 18.48
N SER A 155 -14.50 -18.40 19.30
CA SER A 155 -15.69 -18.22 20.14
C SER A 155 -16.16 -16.77 20.08
N VAL A 156 -17.47 -16.57 20.02
CA VAL A 156 -18.08 -15.24 19.91
C VAL A 156 -17.67 -14.37 21.11
N GLY A 157 -17.26 -13.14 20.84
CA GLY A 157 -16.78 -12.18 21.83
C GLY A 157 -15.27 -12.29 22.13
N LYS A 158 -14.58 -13.33 21.65
CA LYS A 158 -13.14 -13.46 21.81
C LYS A 158 -12.41 -12.41 20.99
N GLU A 159 -11.38 -11.83 21.59
CA GLU A 159 -10.50 -10.85 20.96
C GLU A 159 -9.05 -11.33 21.01
N PHE A 160 -8.32 -11.06 19.93
CA PHE A 160 -6.91 -11.37 19.78
C PHE A 160 -6.16 -10.09 19.43
N ARG A 161 -4.94 -9.96 19.94
CA ARG A 161 -3.96 -8.97 19.48
C ARG A 161 -2.78 -9.71 18.91
N VAL A 162 -2.48 -9.45 17.64
CA VAL A 162 -1.57 -10.28 16.86
C VAL A 162 -0.62 -9.38 16.08
N ALA A 163 0.67 -9.65 16.16
CA ALA A 163 1.66 -8.99 15.30
C ALA A 163 1.57 -9.59 13.89
N ILE A 164 1.36 -8.72 12.89
CA ILE A 164 1.31 -9.08 11.48
C ILE A 164 2.42 -8.33 10.74
N PHE A 165 3.12 -9.05 9.88
CA PHE A 165 3.96 -8.44 8.87
C PHE A 165 3.25 -8.53 7.53
N ASP A 166 2.95 -7.39 6.90
CA ASP A 166 2.35 -7.33 5.58
C ASP A 166 3.43 -6.94 4.54
N PRO A 167 3.82 -7.88 3.64
CA PRO A 167 4.81 -7.60 2.60
C PRO A 167 4.38 -6.56 1.56
N SER A 168 3.07 -6.30 1.41
CA SER A 168 2.55 -5.33 0.44
C SER A 168 2.69 -3.90 0.92
N THR A 169 2.64 -3.68 2.24
CA THR A 169 2.84 -2.37 2.89
C THR A 169 4.22 -2.24 3.53
N MET A 170 4.98 -3.34 3.59
CA MET A 170 6.30 -3.43 4.23
C MET A 170 6.28 -3.01 5.71
N SER A 171 5.18 -3.33 6.40
CA SER A 171 4.93 -2.89 7.77
C SER A 171 4.76 -4.06 8.73
N ASN A 172 5.21 -3.86 9.97
CA ASN A 172 5.03 -4.79 11.09
C ASN A 172 4.15 -4.13 12.15
N GLU A 173 2.92 -4.62 12.31
CA GLU A 173 1.87 -3.94 13.08
C GLU A 173 1.09 -4.91 13.95
N ASP A 174 0.66 -4.44 15.12
CA ASP A 174 -0.29 -5.18 15.96
C ASP A 174 -1.72 -4.93 15.47
N ILE A 175 -2.40 -5.99 15.06
CA ILE A 175 -3.81 -5.93 14.66
C ILE A 175 -4.72 -6.46 15.77
N ALA A 176 -5.93 -5.91 15.84
CA ALA A 176 -6.98 -6.42 16.71
C ALA A 176 -7.95 -7.28 15.90
N VAL A 177 -8.18 -8.52 16.33
CA VAL A 177 -9.16 -9.42 15.70
C VAL A 177 -10.25 -9.74 16.71
N ARG A 178 -11.51 -9.50 16.35
CA ARG A 178 -12.67 -9.83 17.19
C ARG A 178 -13.59 -10.80 16.48
N ILE A 179 -14.00 -11.86 17.19
CA ILE A 179 -15.06 -12.75 16.72
C ILE A 179 -16.41 -12.12 17.08
N GLU A 180 -17.06 -11.46 16.12
CA GLU A 180 -18.26 -10.67 16.38
C GLU A 180 -19.51 -11.52 16.57
N GLY A 181 -19.61 -12.65 15.89
CA GLY A 181 -20.82 -13.46 15.90
C GLY A 181 -20.72 -14.68 14.99
N LYS A 182 -21.83 -15.41 14.89
CA LYS A 182 -22.00 -16.55 13.99
C LYS A 182 -23.20 -16.31 13.10
N GLU A 183 -23.03 -16.45 11.80
CA GLU A 183 -24.02 -16.09 10.79
C GLU A 183 -24.20 -17.21 9.77
N LYS A 184 -25.40 -17.29 9.19
CA LYS A 184 -25.68 -18.18 8.08
C LYS A 184 -25.46 -17.44 6.77
N LEU A 185 -24.58 -17.96 5.94
CA LEU A 185 -24.30 -17.43 4.60
C LEU A 185 -24.86 -18.36 3.54
N LYS A 186 -25.31 -17.77 2.43
CA LYS A 186 -25.64 -18.51 1.21
C LYS A 186 -24.63 -18.11 0.13
N ILE A 187 -23.86 -19.08 -0.37
CA ILE A 187 -22.92 -18.88 -1.47
C ILE A 187 -23.30 -19.86 -2.56
N GLY A 188 -23.64 -19.34 -3.74
CA GLY A 188 -24.28 -20.14 -4.79
C GLY A 188 -25.57 -20.79 -4.26
N ASN A 189 -25.64 -22.12 -4.33
CA ASN A 189 -26.76 -22.90 -3.81
C ASN A 189 -26.52 -23.48 -2.41
N GLU A 190 -25.31 -23.34 -1.89
CA GLU A 190 -24.91 -23.92 -0.60
C GLU A 190 -25.17 -22.93 0.54
N ARG A 191 -25.44 -23.49 1.73
CA ARG A 191 -25.64 -22.73 2.97
C ARG A 191 -24.56 -23.13 3.96
N PHE A 192 -23.90 -22.13 4.51
CA PHE A 192 -22.82 -22.30 5.47
C PHE A 192 -23.17 -21.63 6.79
N SER A 193 -22.66 -22.18 7.87
CA SER A 193 -22.56 -21.48 9.15
C SER A 193 -21.14 -20.98 9.31
N ALA A 194 -20.95 -19.70 9.66
CA ALA A 194 -19.64 -19.08 9.69
C ALA A 194 -19.48 -18.12 10.86
N TYR A 195 -18.28 -18.07 11.44
CA TYR A 195 -17.88 -17.02 12.36
C TYR A 195 -17.58 -15.75 11.56
N ARG A 196 -18.16 -14.63 11.99
CA ARG A 196 -17.82 -13.31 11.45
C ARG A 196 -16.70 -12.69 12.28
N LEU A 197 -15.57 -12.48 11.64
CA LEU A 197 -14.38 -11.87 12.21
C LEU A 197 -14.33 -10.40 11.78
N LYS A 198 -13.92 -9.53 12.71
CA LYS A 198 -13.58 -8.15 12.43
C LYS A 198 -12.11 -7.95 12.76
N GLU A 199 -11.33 -7.67 11.73
CA GLU A 199 -9.93 -7.31 11.82
C GLU A 199 -9.82 -5.79 11.76
N THR A 200 -9.08 -5.19 12.66
CA THR A 200 -8.84 -3.75 12.70
C THR A 200 -7.35 -3.48 12.78
N PHE A 201 -6.82 -2.81 11.77
CA PHE A 201 -5.41 -2.41 11.69
C PHE A 201 -5.35 -0.94 11.26
N LYS A 202 -4.67 -0.09 12.03
CA LYS A 202 -4.61 1.37 11.78
C LYS A 202 -5.97 1.96 11.37
N GLY A 203 -7.04 1.59 12.09
CA GLY A 203 -8.44 1.97 11.86
C GLY A 203 -9.08 1.53 10.53
N VAL A 204 -8.35 0.82 9.68
CA VAL A 204 -8.90 0.06 8.55
C VAL A 204 -9.58 -1.19 9.09
N VAL A 205 -10.77 -1.49 8.57
CA VAL A 205 -11.56 -2.64 8.98
C VAL A 205 -11.70 -3.62 7.83
N VAL A 206 -11.32 -4.86 8.07
CA VAL A 206 -11.60 -6.01 7.20
C VAL A 206 -12.55 -6.94 7.94
N ARG A 207 -13.53 -7.50 7.23
CA ARG A 207 -14.41 -8.52 7.78
C ARG A 207 -14.28 -9.82 7.01
N SER A 208 -14.04 -10.91 7.71
CA SER A 208 -13.93 -12.24 7.13
C SER A 208 -14.99 -13.17 7.74
N TRP A 209 -15.52 -14.09 6.93
CA TRP A 209 -16.45 -15.12 7.37
C TRP A 209 -15.79 -16.48 7.20
N ILE A 210 -15.51 -17.12 8.32
CA ILE A 210 -14.76 -18.37 8.39
C ILE A 210 -15.71 -19.50 8.79
N SER A 211 -15.73 -20.60 8.04
CA SER A 211 -16.56 -21.77 8.35
C SER A 211 -16.11 -22.46 9.65
N GLU A 212 -16.92 -23.39 10.17
CA GLU A 212 -16.57 -24.14 11.38
C GLU A 212 -15.33 -25.03 11.17
N GLU A 213 -15.09 -25.45 9.94
CA GLU A 213 -13.91 -26.21 9.49
C GLU A 213 -12.70 -25.31 9.19
N GLY A 214 -12.85 -23.99 9.32
CA GLY A 214 -11.75 -23.05 9.17
C GLY A 214 -11.51 -22.50 7.77
N LYS A 215 -12.43 -22.74 6.83
CA LYS A 215 -12.29 -22.24 5.45
C LYS A 215 -12.82 -20.83 5.32
N THR A 216 -12.12 -19.99 4.56
CA THR A 216 -12.64 -18.65 4.26
C THR A 216 -13.79 -18.78 3.26
N LEU A 217 -14.94 -18.18 3.59
CA LEU A 217 -16.13 -18.21 2.76
C LEU A 217 -16.37 -16.88 2.05
N LYS A 218 -16.10 -15.79 2.76
CA LYS A 218 -16.28 -14.43 2.28
C LYS A 218 -15.30 -13.51 3.00
N GLU A 219 -14.80 -12.51 2.30
CA GLU A 219 -14.08 -11.38 2.89
C GLU A 219 -14.60 -10.07 2.31
N GLU A 220 -14.72 -9.05 3.14
CA GLU A 220 -15.01 -7.67 2.76
C GLU A 220 -13.85 -6.79 3.21
N SER A 221 -13.19 -6.19 2.22
CA SER A 221 -12.08 -5.27 2.42
C SER A 221 -12.55 -3.82 2.17
N PRO A 222 -11.75 -2.81 2.53
CA PRO A 222 -12.03 -1.42 2.19
C PRO A 222 -12.28 -1.21 0.69
N MET A 223 -12.84 -0.05 0.35
CA MET A 223 -13.08 0.37 -1.04
C MET A 223 -14.09 -0.51 -1.81
N GLY A 224 -14.84 -1.37 -1.11
CA GLY A 224 -15.92 -2.18 -1.70
C GLY A 224 -15.46 -3.47 -2.38
N MET A 225 -14.21 -3.87 -2.14
CA MET A 225 -13.70 -5.16 -2.61
C MET A 225 -14.25 -6.30 -1.76
N VAL A 226 -14.71 -7.36 -2.43
CA VAL A 226 -15.26 -8.55 -1.79
C VAL A 226 -14.62 -9.79 -2.38
N MET A 227 -14.14 -10.70 -1.53
CA MET A 227 -13.75 -12.04 -1.95
C MET A 227 -14.84 -13.03 -1.57
N ILE A 228 -15.18 -13.95 -2.46
CA ILE A 228 -16.21 -14.96 -2.23
C ILE A 228 -15.64 -16.32 -2.64
N ARG A 229 -15.86 -17.35 -1.81
CA ARG A 229 -15.47 -18.72 -2.10
C ARG A 229 -16.07 -19.20 -3.42
N GLU A 230 -15.23 -19.81 -4.24
CA GLU A 230 -15.60 -20.42 -5.52
C GLU A 230 -14.91 -21.76 -5.70
N THR A 231 -15.38 -22.56 -6.64
CA THR A 231 -14.58 -23.68 -7.16
C THR A 231 -13.44 -23.15 -8.04
N GLY A 232 -12.35 -23.91 -8.20
CA GLY A 232 -11.26 -23.50 -9.10
C GLY A 232 -11.72 -23.30 -10.56
N GLU A 233 -12.68 -24.10 -11.02
CA GLU A 233 -13.29 -23.92 -12.34
C GLU A 233 -14.03 -22.59 -12.45
N GLU A 234 -14.91 -22.26 -11.49
CA GLU A 234 -15.62 -20.98 -11.48
C GLU A 234 -14.68 -19.79 -11.34
N ALA A 235 -13.67 -19.89 -10.46
CA ALA A 235 -12.65 -18.88 -10.26
C ALA A 235 -11.94 -18.50 -11.56
N LEU A 236 -11.59 -19.50 -12.37
CA LEU A 236 -10.82 -19.33 -13.62
C LEU A 236 -11.66 -19.04 -14.87
N THR A 237 -12.95 -19.41 -14.90
CA THR A 237 -13.75 -19.40 -16.14
C THR A 237 -14.98 -18.50 -16.10
N LYS A 238 -15.64 -18.36 -14.93
CA LYS A 238 -16.93 -17.69 -14.83
C LYS A 238 -16.75 -16.18 -14.71
N ASN A 239 -17.40 -15.42 -15.60
CA ASN A 239 -17.38 -13.94 -15.64
C ASN A 239 -15.98 -13.30 -15.77
N TRP A 240 -14.99 -14.06 -16.22
CA TRP A 240 -13.67 -13.55 -16.55
C TRP A 240 -13.74 -12.83 -17.91
N GLY A 241 -13.45 -11.52 -17.98
CA GLY A 241 -13.29 -10.94 -19.32
C GLY A 241 -13.31 -9.43 -19.56
N LYS A 242 -13.57 -8.56 -18.58
CA LYS A 242 -13.56 -7.09 -18.88
C LYS A 242 -12.85 -6.19 -17.87
N GLY A 243 -12.33 -6.74 -16.76
CA GLY A 243 -11.89 -5.92 -15.63
C GLY A 243 -13.07 -5.18 -14.98
N SER A 244 -12.82 -4.43 -13.92
CA SER A 244 -13.87 -3.60 -13.32
C SER A 244 -14.26 -2.45 -14.25
N ARG A 245 -15.56 -2.12 -14.33
CA ARG A 245 -15.98 -0.80 -14.85
C ARG A 245 -15.69 0.32 -13.85
N ILE A 246 -15.50 -0.03 -12.58
CA ILE A 246 -15.26 0.92 -11.51
C ILE A 246 -13.80 1.33 -11.58
N ASP A 247 -13.58 2.62 -11.79
CA ASP A 247 -12.28 3.24 -11.66
C ASP A 247 -12.03 3.61 -10.20
N ILE A 248 -10.95 3.09 -9.62
CA ILE A 248 -10.69 3.20 -8.19
C ILE A 248 -10.47 4.66 -7.75
N ILE A 249 -9.80 5.46 -8.58
CA ILE A 249 -9.49 6.85 -8.24
C ILE A 249 -10.76 7.69 -8.30
N SER A 250 -11.57 7.51 -9.35
CA SER A 250 -12.83 8.27 -9.47
C SER A 250 -13.91 7.82 -8.48
N SER A 251 -13.99 6.53 -8.14
CA SER A 251 -14.99 6.01 -7.20
C SER A 251 -14.76 6.46 -5.76
N THR A 252 -13.55 6.93 -5.45
CA THR A 252 -13.17 7.42 -4.13
C THR A 252 -13.00 8.94 -4.06
N ALA A 253 -13.26 9.64 -5.16
CA ALA A 253 -13.19 11.09 -5.25
C ALA A 253 -14.20 11.75 -4.30
N VAL A 254 -13.80 12.87 -3.71
CA VAL A 254 -14.67 13.69 -2.86
C VAL A 254 -15.16 14.88 -3.68
N PRO A 255 -16.46 14.97 -4.02
CA PRO A 255 -16.95 16.05 -4.85
C PRO A 255 -16.75 17.42 -4.21
N SER A 256 -16.31 18.39 -5.01
CA SER A 256 -16.32 19.80 -4.61
C SER A 256 -17.72 20.39 -4.77
N ASN A 257 -18.13 21.24 -3.84
CA ASN A 257 -19.37 22.02 -3.94
C ASN A 257 -19.25 23.23 -4.89
N ILE A 258 -18.03 23.62 -5.28
CA ILE A 258 -17.77 24.73 -6.20
C ILE A 258 -16.75 24.36 -7.27
N HIS A 259 -16.82 25.03 -8.43
CA HIS A 259 -15.78 24.97 -9.46
C HIS A 259 -14.74 26.07 -9.21
N ILE A 260 -13.46 25.68 -9.15
CA ILE A 260 -12.33 26.61 -9.11
C ILE A 260 -11.59 26.47 -10.44
N GLU A 261 -11.60 27.52 -11.25
CA GLU A 261 -11.02 27.50 -12.61
C GLU A 261 -9.49 27.29 -12.59
N LYS A 262 -8.80 27.86 -11.58
CA LYS A 262 -7.33 27.79 -11.44
C LYS A 262 -6.92 27.35 -10.03
N PRO A 263 -7.11 26.06 -9.65
CA PRO A 263 -6.73 25.55 -8.33
C PRO A 263 -5.27 25.86 -7.96
N GLN A 264 -4.35 25.79 -8.92
CA GLN A 264 -2.92 26.08 -8.78
C GLN A 264 -2.59 27.52 -8.34
N SER A 265 -3.55 28.45 -8.48
CA SER A 265 -3.40 29.85 -8.06
C SER A 265 -3.89 30.11 -6.64
N VAL A 266 -4.61 29.16 -6.04
CA VAL A 266 -5.22 29.32 -4.71
C VAL A 266 -4.13 29.38 -3.65
N LYS A 267 -4.11 30.50 -2.91
CA LYS A 267 -3.20 30.77 -1.79
C LYS A 267 -3.84 30.46 -0.44
N TYR A 268 -5.16 30.51 -0.35
CA TYR A 268 -5.89 30.20 0.88
C TYR A 268 -7.12 29.36 0.57
N LEU A 269 -7.37 28.34 1.39
CA LEU A 269 -8.57 27.51 1.34
C LEU A 269 -9.13 27.32 2.74
N LYS A 270 -10.42 27.58 2.91
CA LYS A 270 -11.20 27.24 4.09
C LYS A 270 -12.25 26.21 3.71
N ILE A 271 -12.21 25.05 4.33
CA ILE A 271 -13.00 23.89 3.94
C ILE A 271 -13.52 23.14 5.16
N LYS A 272 -14.78 22.73 5.10
CA LYS A 272 -15.39 21.86 6.11
C LYS A 272 -15.19 20.41 5.71
N LEU A 273 -14.62 19.60 6.59
CA LEU A 273 -14.34 18.19 6.37
C LEU A 273 -15.26 17.34 7.26
N LYS A 274 -16.03 16.43 6.66
CA LYS A 274 -16.83 15.45 7.40
C LYS A 274 -16.29 14.06 7.08
N ALA A 275 -15.61 13.43 8.04
CA ALA A 275 -15.03 12.10 7.90
C ALA A 275 -15.19 11.29 9.21
N ILE A 276 -14.69 10.04 9.20
CA ILE A 276 -14.30 9.28 10.40
C ILE A 276 -13.42 10.19 11.29
N PRO A 277 -13.43 10.08 12.64
CA PRO A 277 -12.82 11.02 13.58
C PRO A 277 -11.50 11.62 13.08
N LEU A 278 -11.53 12.89 12.70
CA LEU A 278 -10.37 13.66 12.24
C LEU A 278 -9.25 13.72 13.29
N SER A 279 -9.59 13.47 14.56
CA SER A 279 -8.64 13.32 15.68
C SER A 279 -7.63 12.20 15.51
N ASP A 280 -7.89 11.24 14.62
CA ASP A 280 -6.93 10.18 14.30
C ASP A 280 -5.71 10.70 13.52
N PHE A 281 -5.78 11.93 12.99
CA PHE A 281 -4.76 12.54 12.14
C PHE A 281 -4.17 13.79 12.79
N ASN A 282 -2.88 14.04 12.55
CA ASN A 282 -2.23 15.28 12.95
C ASN A 282 -2.44 16.37 11.89
N LEU A 283 -3.64 16.95 11.89
CA LEU A 283 -4.09 17.87 10.84
C LEU A 283 -3.80 19.35 11.11
N THR A 284 -3.26 19.70 12.29
CA THR A 284 -2.81 21.06 12.62
C THR A 284 -1.29 21.08 12.60
N LYS A 285 -0.72 21.24 11.40
CA LYS A 285 0.72 21.18 11.17
C LYS A 285 1.11 21.99 9.93
N GLY A 286 2.16 22.80 10.06
CA GLY A 286 2.72 23.55 8.93
C GLY A 286 1.70 24.53 8.34
N ARG A 287 1.31 24.28 7.09
CA ARG A 287 0.40 25.13 6.30
C ARG A 287 -1.08 25.00 6.62
N GLN A 288 -1.46 24.01 7.45
CA GLN A 288 -2.85 23.66 7.73
C GLN A 288 -3.19 23.73 9.22
N VAL A 289 -4.38 24.21 9.54
CA VAL A 289 -4.94 24.32 10.90
C VAL A 289 -6.37 23.77 10.91
N LEU A 290 -6.64 22.80 11.78
CA LEU A 290 -7.97 22.24 12.00
C LEU A 290 -8.60 22.81 13.28
N ILE A 291 -9.80 23.37 13.17
CA ILE A 291 -10.63 23.83 14.30
C ILE A 291 -12.01 23.17 14.19
N GLY A 292 -12.27 22.19 15.05
CA GLY A 292 -13.48 21.36 14.94
C GLY A 292 -13.46 20.54 13.65
N ASP A 293 -14.38 20.83 12.73
CA ASP A 293 -14.46 20.23 11.39
C ASP A 293 -14.05 21.20 10.27
N ILE A 294 -13.54 22.39 10.61
CA ILE A 294 -13.09 23.41 9.66
C ILE A 294 -11.58 23.38 9.55
N MET A 295 -11.09 23.10 8.34
CA MET A 295 -9.68 23.17 7.97
C MET A 295 -9.41 24.48 7.25
N GLU A 296 -8.36 25.18 7.67
CA GLU A 296 -7.79 26.32 6.96
C GLU A 296 -6.39 25.96 6.46
N ILE A 297 -6.14 26.20 5.18
CA ILE A 297 -4.86 25.94 4.51
C ILE A 297 -4.37 27.25 3.91
N THR A 298 -3.13 27.64 4.24
CA THR A 298 -2.47 28.81 3.65
C THR A 298 -1.20 28.37 2.94
N ARG A 299 -1.11 28.62 1.64
CA ARG A 299 0.09 28.36 0.85
C ARG A 299 1.29 29.11 1.42
N GLU A 300 2.41 28.41 1.52
CA GLU A 300 3.65 28.94 2.07
C GLU A 300 4.18 30.09 1.19
N GLU A 301 4.64 31.18 1.82
CA GLU A 301 5.33 32.24 1.10
C GLU A 301 6.80 31.88 0.89
N ILE A 302 7.28 31.74 -0.34
CA ILE A 302 8.71 31.52 -0.60
C ILE A 302 9.39 32.82 -1.03
N ASN A 303 10.51 33.12 -0.39
CA ASN A 303 11.43 34.15 -0.83
C ASN A 303 12.78 33.46 -1.11
N MET A 304 13.30 33.60 -2.33
CA MET A 304 14.56 32.98 -2.73
C MET A 304 15.78 33.46 -1.91
N GLY A 305 15.65 34.54 -1.13
CA GLY A 305 16.70 35.01 -0.23
C GLY A 305 16.78 34.31 1.14
N ASN A 306 15.77 33.50 1.52
CA ASN A 306 15.65 32.93 2.88
C ASN A 306 15.99 31.43 2.96
N SER A 307 16.59 30.87 1.91
CA SER A 307 17.03 29.47 1.86
C SER A 307 18.47 29.33 2.36
N TYR A 308 18.93 28.10 2.60
CA TYR A 308 20.29 27.82 3.06
C TYR A 308 21.14 27.18 1.95
N ILE A 309 22.45 27.26 2.09
CA ILE A 309 23.41 26.60 1.21
C ILE A 309 23.68 25.18 1.70
N LEU A 310 23.56 24.21 0.81
CA LEU A 310 23.78 22.80 1.11
C LEU A 310 25.22 22.50 1.53
N PRO A 311 25.43 21.53 2.46
CA PRO A 311 24.41 20.76 3.18
C PRO A 311 23.81 21.55 4.36
N LEU A 312 22.63 21.14 4.82
CA LEU A 312 22.03 21.69 6.03
C LEU A 312 22.94 21.45 7.25
N LYS A 313 23.22 22.52 8.01
CA LYS A 313 24.06 22.44 9.22
C LYS A 313 23.25 22.20 10.51
N GLU A 314 21.96 22.47 10.49
CA GLU A 314 21.05 22.30 11.62
C GLU A 314 20.88 20.80 11.94
N LYS A 315 20.86 20.48 13.24
CA LYS A 315 20.59 19.13 13.74
C LYS A 315 19.08 18.87 13.83
N GLY A 316 18.69 17.61 13.93
CA GLY A 316 17.28 17.21 14.10
C GLY A 316 16.58 16.85 12.79
N PHE A 317 17.29 16.92 11.67
CA PHE A 317 16.79 16.58 10.33
C PHE A 317 17.32 15.24 9.81
N GLU A 318 18.11 14.52 10.60
CA GLU A 318 18.79 13.29 10.17
C GLU A 318 17.78 12.24 9.69
N GLY A 319 16.63 12.10 10.36
CA GLY A 319 15.56 11.19 9.94
C GLY A 319 14.93 11.56 8.60
N TYR A 320 14.97 12.83 8.21
CA TYR A 320 14.41 13.36 6.95
C TYR A 320 15.42 13.35 5.80
N ILE A 321 16.68 12.98 6.06
CA ILE A 321 17.74 12.83 5.05
C ILE A 321 18.08 11.35 4.83
N LYS A 322 17.95 10.51 5.87
CA LYS A 322 18.28 9.08 5.81
C LYS A 322 17.50 8.37 4.70
N PRO A 323 18.13 7.36 4.06
CA PRO A 323 17.44 6.48 3.14
C PRO A 323 16.38 5.67 3.88
N SER A 324 15.45 5.12 3.12
CA SER A 324 14.52 4.07 3.56
C SER A 324 14.44 3.00 2.47
N PRO A 325 13.78 1.85 2.73
CA PRO A 325 13.78 0.73 1.78
C PRO A 325 13.30 1.08 0.37
N LEU A 326 12.39 2.06 0.27
CA LEU A 326 11.77 2.54 -0.97
C LEU A 326 12.29 3.92 -1.42
N VAL A 327 12.97 4.65 -0.54
CA VAL A 327 13.59 5.95 -0.81
C VAL A 327 15.11 5.75 -0.70
N GLN A 328 15.70 5.13 -1.71
CA GLN A 328 17.11 4.69 -1.69
C GLN A 328 18.08 5.86 -1.98
N SER A 329 18.00 6.93 -1.18
CA SER A 329 18.80 8.17 -1.35
C SER A 329 20.32 7.97 -1.24
N ASN A 330 20.76 6.82 -0.74
CA ASN A 330 22.16 6.42 -0.64
C ASN A 330 22.64 5.56 -1.82
N ASP A 331 21.77 5.19 -2.78
CA ASP A 331 22.18 4.43 -3.97
C ASP A 331 23.02 5.32 -4.91
N ALA A 332 24.08 4.74 -5.48
CA ALA A 332 25.00 5.45 -6.35
C ALA A 332 24.30 6.08 -7.56
N LYS A 333 23.32 5.40 -8.18
CA LYS A 333 22.59 5.94 -9.35
C LYS A 333 21.75 7.15 -8.97
N ILE A 334 21.11 7.13 -7.80
CA ILE A 334 20.32 8.27 -7.29
C ILE A 334 21.23 9.45 -6.98
N ILE A 335 22.38 9.21 -6.33
CA ILE A 335 23.37 10.25 -6.01
C ILE A 335 23.95 10.87 -7.28
N GLU A 336 24.35 10.05 -8.25
CA GLU A 336 24.90 10.51 -9.54
C GLU A 336 23.87 11.35 -10.31
N GLU A 337 22.63 10.87 -10.39
CA GLU A 337 21.57 11.60 -11.09
C GLU A 337 21.23 12.91 -10.39
N ALA A 338 21.13 12.92 -9.06
CA ALA A 338 20.89 14.15 -8.31
C ALA A 338 22.02 15.17 -8.55
N LYS A 339 23.29 14.74 -8.51
CA LYS A 339 24.44 15.61 -8.85
C LYS A 339 24.35 16.16 -10.28
N ARG A 340 23.97 15.32 -11.25
CA ARG A 340 23.79 15.72 -12.66
C ARG A 340 22.71 16.78 -12.82
N ILE A 341 21.58 16.63 -12.13
CA ILE A 341 20.45 17.58 -12.19
C ILE A 341 20.86 18.94 -11.59
N ILE A 342 21.51 18.93 -10.42
CA ILE A 342 21.79 20.18 -9.70
C ILE A 342 22.98 20.94 -10.30
N GLY A 343 23.97 20.25 -10.88
CA GLY A 343 25.22 20.86 -11.33
C GLY A 343 25.93 21.59 -10.18
N ASP A 344 26.18 22.88 -10.35
CA ASP A 344 26.84 23.72 -9.34
C ASP A 344 25.86 24.47 -8.41
N GLU A 345 24.55 24.28 -8.57
CA GLU A 345 23.56 24.90 -7.67
C GLU A 345 23.70 24.33 -6.25
N ARG A 346 23.67 25.21 -5.25
CA ARG A 346 23.82 24.84 -3.83
C ARG A 346 22.77 25.48 -2.93
N ASP A 347 22.00 26.45 -3.43
CA ASP A 347 20.84 26.96 -2.70
C ASP A 347 19.77 25.86 -2.61
N ALA A 348 19.30 25.56 -1.40
CA ALA A 348 18.40 24.44 -1.15
C ALA A 348 17.05 24.58 -1.90
N LEU A 349 16.45 25.78 -1.92
CA LEU A 349 15.19 26.04 -2.62
C LEU A 349 15.36 25.92 -4.15
N LYS A 350 16.39 26.53 -4.72
CA LYS A 350 16.67 26.40 -6.17
C LYS A 350 17.01 24.96 -6.55
N THR A 351 17.74 24.26 -5.70
CA THR A 351 18.07 22.84 -5.87
C THR A 351 16.81 21.98 -5.89
N ALA A 352 15.91 22.15 -4.91
CA ALA A 352 14.63 21.45 -4.87
C ALA A 352 13.79 21.74 -6.12
N LYS A 353 13.75 22.99 -6.58
CA LYS A 353 13.06 23.39 -7.81
C LYS A 353 13.60 22.67 -9.05
N LYS A 354 14.92 22.64 -9.23
CA LYS A 354 15.55 21.94 -10.37
C LYS A 354 15.24 20.44 -10.38
N ILE A 355 15.26 19.82 -9.21
CA ILE A 355 14.92 18.39 -9.06
C ILE A 355 13.43 18.17 -9.38
N MET A 356 12.53 19.01 -8.87
CA MET A 356 11.09 18.94 -9.16
C MET A 356 10.82 19.03 -10.66
N GLU A 357 11.38 20.06 -11.33
CA GLU A 357 11.21 20.27 -12.76
C GLU A 357 11.75 19.09 -13.58
N TRP A 358 12.91 18.54 -13.19
CA TRP A 358 13.47 17.38 -13.86
C TRP A 358 12.58 16.13 -13.68
N VAL A 359 12.07 15.87 -12.48
CA VAL A 359 11.16 14.73 -12.23
C VAL A 359 9.89 14.89 -13.06
N TYR A 360 9.27 16.07 -13.04
CA TYR A 360 8.06 16.37 -13.81
C TYR A 360 8.23 16.13 -15.32
N GLN A 361 9.41 16.47 -15.87
CA GLN A 361 9.70 16.32 -17.30
C GLN A 361 10.16 14.92 -17.69
N SER A 362 10.80 14.20 -16.77
CA SER A 362 11.49 12.94 -17.09
C SER A 362 10.66 11.70 -16.80
N ILE A 363 9.61 11.81 -16.00
CA ILE A 363 8.75 10.68 -15.63
C ILE A 363 7.43 10.79 -16.39
N ASP A 364 7.10 9.74 -17.15
CA ASP A 364 5.83 9.64 -17.84
C ASP A 364 4.71 9.31 -16.85
N LYS A 365 3.67 10.14 -16.84
CA LYS A 365 2.54 10.04 -15.90
C LYS A 365 1.60 8.95 -16.37
N ARG A 366 1.79 7.76 -15.83
CA ARG A 366 0.91 6.62 -16.08
C ARG A 366 0.43 6.03 -14.76
N PRO A 367 -0.83 5.59 -14.69
CA PRO A 367 -1.33 4.90 -13.51
C PRO A 367 -0.54 3.61 -13.29
N THR A 368 -0.04 3.43 -12.07
CA THR A 368 0.74 2.25 -11.69
C THR A 368 0.27 1.75 -10.33
N ILE A 369 -0.17 0.49 -10.26
CA ILE A 369 -0.41 -0.16 -8.96
C ILE A 369 0.86 -0.92 -8.58
N SER A 370 1.79 -0.23 -7.93
CA SER A 370 3.08 -0.78 -7.52
C SER A 370 3.48 -0.33 -6.12
N ILE A 371 4.55 -0.94 -5.62
CA ILE A 371 5.27 -0.44 -4.45
C ILE A 371 6.30 0.58 -4.98
N PRO A 372 6.16 1.88 -4.66
CA PRO A 372 6.94 2.94 -5.29
C PRO A 372 8.38 2.88 -4.81
N SER A 373 9.31 2.49 -5.67
CA SER A 373 10.74 2.39 -5.37
C SER A 373 11.49 3.43 -6.17
N ALA A 374 12.20 4.35 -5.51
CA ALA A 374 12.86 5.47 -6.21
C ALA A 374 13.81 4.98 -7.32
N LEU A 375 14.51 3.88 -7.09
CA LEU A 375 15.43 3.30 -8.06
C LEU A 375 14.72 2.69 -9.28
N GLU A 376 13.61 1.98 -9.08
CA GLU A 376 12.77 1.47 -10.17
C GLU A 376 12.20 2.62 -10.99
N VAL A 377 11.73 3.69 -10.35
CA VAL A 377 11.17 4.87 -11.04
C VAL A 377 12.27 5.59 -11.83
N LEU A 378 13.47 5.71 -11.27
CA LEU A 378 14.60 6.31 -11.97
C LEU A 378 14.95 5.55 -13.26
N GLU A 379 14.84 4.23 -13.26
CA GLU A 379 15.15 3.35 -14.40
C GLU A 379 14.01 3.25 -15.41
N SER A 380 12.78 3.01 -14.94
CA SER A 380 11.59 2.82 -15.78
C SER A 380 11.07 4.12 -16.38
N LYS A 381 11.30 5.26 -15.72
CA LYS A 381 10.78 6.59 -16.09
C LYS A 381 9.25 6.65 -16.21
N VAL A 382 8.53 5.83 -15.45
CA VAL A 382 7.07 5.74 -15.47
C VAL A 382 6.54 5.70 -14.04
N GLY A 383 5.42 6.37 -13.79
CA GLY A 383 4.63 6.19 -12.58
C GLY A 383 3.63 7.31 -12.31
N ASP A 384 2.92 7.22 -11.18
CA ASP A 384 1.94 8.22 -10.77
C ASP A 384 2.46 9.13 -9.64
N CYS A 385 1.56 9.78 -8.90
CA CYS A 385 1.90 10.67 -7.79
C CYS A 385 2.82 10.02 -6.74
N ASN A 386 2.69 8.72 -6.49
CA ASN A 386 3.51 8.02 -5.50
C ASN A 386 4.94 7.83 -6.01
N GLU A 387 5.11 7.40 -7.26
CA GLU A 387 6.42 7.22 -7.89
C GLU A 387 7.18 8.55 -8.05
N HIS A 388 6.51 9.61 -8.53
CA HIS A 388 7.11 10.94 -8.66
C HIS A 388 7.59 11.48 -7.32
N THR A 389 6.75 11.39 -6.29
CA THR A 389 7.05 11.87 -4.94
C THR A 389 8.18 11.07 -4.30
N THR A 390 8.19 9.75 -4.49
CA THR A 390 9.23 8.86 -3.95
C THR A 390 10.59 9.13 -4.60
N LEU A 391 10.64 9.26 -5.93
CA LEU A 391 11.87 9.62 -6.64
C LEU A 391 12.37 11.03 -6.26
N PHE A 392 11.48 12.01 -6.24
CA PHE A 392 11.81 13.37 -5.81
C PHE A 392 12.39 13.38 -4.39
N THR A 393 11.79 12.64 -3.46
CA THR A 393 12.27 12.51 -2.09
C THR A 393 13.66 11.88 -2.05
N ALA A 394 13.92 10.83 -2.83
CA ALA A 394 15.24 10.20 -2.87
C ALA A 394 16.32 11.14 -3.43
N LEU A 395 16.03 11.85 -4.53
CA LEU A 395 16.96 12.79 -5.17
C LEU A 395 17.29 13.99 -4.25
N THR A 396 16.28 14.56 -3.58
CA THR A 396 16.47 15.68 -2.65
C THR A 396 17.26 15.26 -1.40
N ARG A 397 16.93 14.09 -0.82
CA ARG A 397 17.69 13.52 0.30
C ARG A 397 19.14 13.21 -0.06
N ALA A 398 19.41 12.75 -1.29
CA ALA A 398 20.75 12.42 -1.76
C ALA A 398 21.69 13.65 -1.83
N VAL A 399 21.13 14.86 -1.95
CA VAL A 399 21.89 16.12 -1.92
C VAL A 399 21.81 16.84 -0.56
N GLY A 400 21.24 16.18 0.46
CA GLY A 400 21.19 16.68 1.83
C GLY A 400 20.07 17.69 2.12
N ILE A 401 19.00 17.69 1.32
CA ILE A 401 17.77 18.42 1.63
C ILE A 401 16.87 17.50 2.47
N PRO A 402 16.47 17.90 3.69
CA PRO A 402 15.47 17.15 4.45
C PRO A 402 14.14 17.16 3.71
N THR A 403 13.62 15.98 3.43
CA THR A 403 12.38 15.82 2.66
C THR A 403 11.49 14.77 3.31
N ARG A 404 10.19 15.02 3.34
CA ARG A 404 9.17 14.06 3.81
C ARG A 404 8.08 13.90 2.77
N ILE A 405 7.51 12.69 2.73
CA ILE A 405 6.37 12.36 1.88
C ILE A 405 5.10 12.72 2.64
N ILE A 406 4.20 13.45 1.97
CA ILE A 406 2.87 13.79 2.44
C ILE A 406 1.85 13.12 1.53
N THR A 407 0.79 12.62 2.14
CA THR A 407 -0.34 12.02 1.43
C THR A 407 -1.64 12.59 1.96
N GLY A 408 -2.57 12.83 1.05
CA GLY A 408 -3.80 13.53 1.35
C GLY A 408 -4.70 13.60 0.13
N ILE A 409 -5.35 14.75 -0.04
CA ILE A 409 -6.22 15.00 -1.18
C ILE A 409 -5.90 16.32 -1.86
N VAL A 410 -6.12 16.38 -3.18
CA VAL A 410 -5.91 17.59 -4.02
C VAL A 410 -7.11 17.82 -4.91
N LEU A 411 -7.53 19.08 -5.07
CA LEU A 411 -8.59 19.46 -6.01
C LEU A 411 -8.08 19.40 -7.45
N SER A 412 -8.66 18.52 -8.25
CA SER A 412 -8.51 18.48 -9.71
C SER A 412 -9.88 18.25 -10.33
N ASP A 413 -10.18 18.86 -11.47
CA ASP A 413 -11.43 18.58 -12.23
C ASP A 413 -12.72 18.55 -11.37
N ASN A 414 -12.85 19.52 -10.45
CA ASN A 414 -13.98 19.67 -9.52
C ASN A 414 -14.15 18.59 -8.44
N ASN A 415 -13.17 17.72 -8.25
CA ASN A 415 -13.20 16.76 -7.16
C ASN A 415 -11.85 16.72 -6.44
N PHE A 416 -11.88 16.37 -5.16
CA PHE A 416 -10.68 16.07 -4.42
C PHE A 416 -10.33 14.59 -4.61
N TYR A 417 -9.12 14.32 -5.08
CA TYR A 417 -8.60 12.97 -5.30
C TYR A 417 -7.47 12.68 -4.32
N TYR A 418 -7.28 11.39 -4.01
CA TYR A 418 -6.04 10.94 -3.36
C TYR A 418 -4.83 11.48 -4.12
N HIS A 419 -3.85 11.99 -3.38
CA HIS A 419 -2.60 12.45 -3.94
C HIS A 419 -1.45 12.30 -2.96
N ALA A 420 -0.26 12.08 -3.50
CA ALA A 420 1.00 12.11 -2.77
C ALA A 420 1.92 13.21 -3.32
N TRP A 421 2.52 13.97 -2.43
CA TRP A 421 3.51 15.02 -2.74
C TRP A 421 4.60 15.05 -1.65
N ALA A 422 5.56 15.96 -1.77
CA ALA A 422 6.65 16.09 -0.80
C ALA A 422 6.59 17.42 -0.05
N GLU A 423 7.17 17.47 1.15
CA GLU A 423 7.58 18.72 1.78
C GLU A 423 9.09 18.71 1.95
N VAL A 424 9.74 19.81 1.58
CA VAL A 424 11.19 20.01 1.73
C VAL A 424 11.47 21.06 2.79
N TYR A 425 12.51 20.88 3.58
CA TYR A 425 13.00 21.93 4.48
C TYR A 425 14.03 22.80 3.77
N VAL A 426 13.72 24.09 3.61
CA VAL A 426 14.54 25.11 2.93
C VAL A 426 14.71 26.35 3.82
N GLY A 427 14.90 26.13 5.13
CA GLY A 427 14.77 27.15 6.19
C GLY A 427 13.37 27.18 6.81
N LYS A 428 12.41 26.57 6.13
CA LYS A 428 11.10 26.14 6.63
C LYS A 428 10.60 24.98 5.77
N TRP A 429 9.61 24.24 6.26
CA TRP A 429 8.92 23.24 5.45
C TRP A 429 8.09 23.93 4.36
N VAL A 430 8.25 23.47 3.12
CA VAL A 430 7.54 23.97 1.94
C VAL A 430 7.03 22.77 1.14
N SER A 431 5.73 22.78 0.83
CA SER A 431 5.09 21.79 -0.04
C SER A 431 5.61 21.86 -1.47
N VAL A 432 5.95 20.71 -2.06
CA VAL A 432 6.45 20.55 -3.42
C VAL A 432 5.72 19.39 -4.07
N ASP A 433 5.09 19.66 -5.22
CA ASP A 433 4.46 18.62 -6.02
C ASP A 433 5.25 18.36 -7.31
N PRO A 434 6.03 17.27 -7.38
CA PRO A 434 6.78 16.89 -8.57
C PRO A 434 5.89 16.34 -9.70
N THR A 435 4.66 15.91 -9.42
CA THR A 435 3.71 15.43 -10.43
C THR A 435 2.98 16.58 -11.12
N MET A 436 2.71 17.65 -10.39
CA MET A 436 2.04 18.87 -10.90
C MET A 436 2.99 20.04 -11.20
N ASN A 437 4.29 19.88 -10.98
CA ASN A 437 5.32 20.94 -11.13
C ASN A 437 5.04 22.18 -10.27
N GLN A 438 4.64 22.00 -9.01
CA GLN A 438 4.28 23.10 -8.12
C GLN A 438 5.27 23.29 -6.97
N LEU A 439 5.76 24.52 -6.81
CA LEU A 439 6.59 24.95 -5.68
C LEU A 439 6.28 26.43 -5.33
N PRO A 440 5.64 26.71 -4.19
CA PRO A 440 4.96 25.77 -3.30
C PRO A 440 3.67 25.27 -3.94
N SER A 441 3.23 24.06 -3.56
CA SER A 441 1.90 23.55 -3.95
C SER A 441 0.77 24.47 -3.47
N ASP A 442 -0.30 24.59 -4.25
CA ASP A 442 -1.46 25.41 -3.93
C ASP A 442 -2.21 24.98 -2.66
N ALA A 443 -3.10 25.84 -2.14
CA ALA A 443 -3.83 25.56 -0.89
C ALA A 443 -4.96 24.52 -1.03
N THR A 444 -5.17 23.95 -2.22
CA THR A 444 -6.10 22.83 -2.41
C THR A 444 -5.47 21.47 -2.07
N HIS A 445 -4.16 21.45 -1.78
CA HIS A 445 -3.46 20.30 -1.21
C HIS A 445 -3.72 20.20 0.29
N ILE A 446 -4.52 19.21 0.70
CA ILE A 446 -4.89 18.97 2.10
C ILE A 446 -4.19 17.71 2.58
N GLY A 447 -3.18 17.85 3.43
CA GLY A 447 -2.39 16.75 3.98
C GLY A 447 -3.11 16.01 5.11
N PHE A 448 -2.99 14.69 5.12
CA PHE A 448 -3.53 13.82 6.17
C PHE A 448 -2.46 12.98 6.86
N VAL A 449 -1.53 12.46 6.07
CA VAL A 449 -0.52 11.49 6.52
C VAL A 449 0.86 11.96 6.10
N GLU A 450 1.82 11.87 7.03
CA GLU A 450 3.25 12.00 6.76
C GLU A 450 3.91 10.63 6.89
N GLY A 451 4.65 10.22 5.86
CA GLY A 451 5.42 8.98 5.89
C GLY A 451 5.43 8.23 4.57
N GLY A 452 6.13 7.09 4.56
CA GLY A 452 6.18 6.20 3.42
C GLY A 452 4.92 5.34 3.29
N LEU A 453 5.02 4.31 2.46
CA LEU A 453 3.91 3.39 2.15
C LEU A 453 3.25 2.78 3.40
N ASP A 454 4.03 2.51 4.45
CA ASP A 454 3.56 1.96 5.73
C ASP A 454 2.57 2.89 6.46
N LYS A 455 2.69 4.21 6.25
CA LYS A 455 1.77 5.22 6.80
C LYS A 455 0.65 5.54 5.83
N GLN A 456 0.92 5.54 4.53
CA GLN A 456 -0.09 5.85 3.50
C GLN A 456 -1.35 4.99 3.60
N VAL A 457 -1.25 3.75 4.09
CA VAL A 457 -2.42 2.88 4.33
C VAL A 457 -3.46 3.51 5.26
N GLU A 458 -3.08 4.46 6.13
CA GLU A 458 -3.99 5.20 7.00
C GLU A 458 -4.99 6.07 6.21
N MET A 459 -4.65 6.41 4.95
CA MET A 459 -5.57 7.10 4.04
C MET A 459 -6.83 6.29 3.73
N MET A 460 -6.80 4.96 3.87
CA MET A 460 -8.00 4.13 3.67
C MET A 460 -9.14 4.47 4.65
N LYS A 461 -8.86 5.13 5.78
CA LYS A 461 -9.90 5.66 6.68
C LYS A 461 -10.68 6.84 6.06
N VAL A 462 -10.05 7.57 5.14
CA VAL A 462 -10.53 8.84 4.59
C VAL A 462 -11.14 8.62 3.21
N ILE A 463 -10.42 7.87 2.36
CA ILE A 463 -10.78 7.55 0.98
C ILE A 463 -12.16 6.87 0.93
N GLY A 464 -13.09 7.42 0.15
CA GLY A 464 -14.46 6.89 -0.01
C GLY A 464 -15.44 7.23 1.13
N HIS A 465 -14.98 7.83 2.23
CA HIS A 465 -15.82 8.20 3.37
C HIS A 465 -15.82 9.70 3.69
N LEU A 466 -14.82 10.44 3.21
CA LEU A 466 -14.71 11.88 3.39
C LEU A 466 -15.75 12.63 2.56
N LYS A 467 -16.34 13.65 3.15
CA LYS A 467 -17.07 14.71 2.45
C LYS A 467 -16.38 16.04 2.72
N ALA A 468 -16.37 16.90 1.72
CA ALA A 468 -15.74 18.21 1.80
C ALA A 468 -16.68 19.30 1.29
N GLU A 469 -16.64 20.46 1.92
CA GLU A 469 -17.43 21.63 1.53
C GLU A 469 -16.55 22.88 1.65
N ILE A 470 -16.16 23.45 0.50
CA ILE A 470 -15.37 24.67 0.44
C ILE A 470 -16.25 25.84 0.90
N LEU A 471 -15.75 26.59 1.89
CA LEU A 471 -16.41 27.74 2.49
C LEU A 471 -15.86 29.05 1.94
N GLU A 472 -14.55 29.13 1.71
CA GLU A 472 -13.85 30.31 1.20
C GLU A 472 -12.55 29.89 0.50
N TYR A 473 -12.14 30.61 -0.55
CA TYR A 473 -10.81 30.48 -1.15
C TYR A 473 -10.30 31.84 -1.68
N LYS A 474 -8.97 32.00 -1.76
CA LYS A 474 -8.31 33.21 -2.31
C LYS A 474 -7.14 32.87 -3.20
#